data_AF-A0A321LMA0-F1
#
_entry.id   AF-A0A321LMA0-F1
#
_cell.length_a   1.000
_cell.length_b   1.000
_cell.length_c   1.000
_cell.angle_alpha   90.00
_cell.angle_beta   90.00
_cell.angle_gamma   90.00
#
_symmetry.space_group_name_H-M   'P 1'
#
loop_
_entity.id
_entity.type
_entity.pdbx_description
1 polymer ?
#
loop_
_entity_poly.entity_id
_entity_poly.type
_entity_poly.pdbx_seq_one_letter_code
_entity_poly.pdbx_strand_id
1 'polypeptide(L)' 'MIAEAERFNRDHPDLCSCLKWKSQFYISEHDPTVPPSNDGLFWCVFTQNCIGPDGQLAEPGVCTSSERACYGGRHQS' A
#
# COMPACT_ATOMS: atom_id res chain seq x y z
N MET A 1 1.56 1.93 -17.24
CA MET A 1 2.45 2.33 -16.12
C MET A 1 1.64 3.23 -15.22
N ILE A 2 1.59 2.92 -13.92
CA ILE A 2 0.90 3.75 -12.91
C ILE A 2 1.84 4.91 -12.55
N ALA A 3 1.33 6.13 -12.43
CA ALA A 3 2.15 7.27 -12.00
C ALA A 3 2.64 7.06 -10.56
N GLU A 4 3.86 7.51 -10.24
CA GLU A 4 4.46 7.29 -8.92
C GLU A 4 3.62 7.88 -7.77
N ALA A 5 2.93 8.99 -8.04
CA ALA A 5 1.96 9.60 -7.12
C ALA A 5 0.75 8.69 -6.83
N GLU A 6 0.29 7.92 -7.82
CA GLU A 6 -0.85 7.01 -7.64
C GLU A 6 -0.43 5.69 -6.99
N ARG A 7 0.82 5.26 -7.21
CA ARG A 7 1.38 4.03 -6.61
C ARG A 7 1.25 4.04 -5.09
N PHE A 8 1.39 5.21 -4.47
CA PHE A 8 1.35 5.38 -3.01
C PHE A 8 0.14 6.17 -2.52
N ASN A 9 -0.91 6.32 -3.34
CA ASN A 9 -2.12 7.04 -2.94
C ASN A 9 -2.91 6.25 -1.88
N ARG A 10 -2.71 6.61 -0.61
CA ARG A 10 -3.35 5.97 0.57
C ARG A 10 -4.82 6.35 0.75
N ASP A 11 -5.29 7.34 -0.01
CA ASP A 11 -6.65 7.88 0.09
C ASP A 11 -7.51 7.42 -1.09
N HIS A 12 -7.03 6.46 -1.90
CA HIS A 12 -7.80 5.91 -3.00
C HIS A 12 -9.06 5.19 -2.45
N PRO A 13 -10.26 5.47 -2.99
CA PRO A 13 -11.52 4.96 -2.43
C PRO A 13 -11.62 3.44 -2.48
N ASP A 14 -11.05 2.83 -3.52
CA ASP A 14 -11.06 1.39 -3.74
C ASP A 14 -9.84 0.69 -3.12
N LEU A 15 -9.32 1.12 -1.97
CA LEU A 15 -8.20 0.42 -1.33
C LEU A 15 -8.64 -0.84 -0.57
N CYS A 16 -7.81 -1.88 -0.70
CA CYS A 16 -8.06 -3.15 -0.04
C CYS A 16 -8.12 -2.93 1.47
N SER A 17 -9.20 -3.37 2.12
CA SER A 17 -9.39 -3.23 3.57
C SER A 17 -8.28 -3.91 4.39
N CYS A 18 -7.59 -4.87 3.78
CA CYS A 18 -6.50 -5.64 4.34
C CYS A 18 -5.14 -4.98 4.16
N LEU A 19 -5.04 -3.95 3.30
CA LEU A 19 -3.86 -3.11 3.21
C LEU A 19 -3.75 -2.26 4.49
N LYS A 20 -2.53 -2.24 5.03
CA LYS A 20 -2.15 -1.41 6.16
C LYS A 20 -0.84 -0.72 5.84
N TRP A 21 -0.64 0.41 6.50
CA TRP A 21 0.56 1.21 6.33
C TRP A 21 0.90 1.89 7.65
N LYS A 22 2.16 2.28 7.80
CA LYS A 22 2.64 3.07 8.94
C LYS A 22 3.80 3.91 8.48
N SER A 23 3.75 5.20 8.79
CA SER A 23 4.90 6.08 8.68
C SER A 23 5.44 6.43 10.07
N GLN A 24 6.69 6.89 10.08
CA GLN A 24 7.28 7.56 11.21
C GLN A 24 7.37 9.04 10.85
N PHE A 25 6.84 9.92 11.70
CA PHE A 25 7.08 11.35 11.54
C PHE A 25 8.20 11.79 12.49
N TYR A 26 8.95 12.79 12.05
CA TYR A 26 9.90 13.53 12.86
C TYR A 26 9.46 15.00 12.88
N ILE A 27 9.59 15.64 14.03
CA ILE A 27 9.34 17.08 14.13
C ILE A 27 10.61 17.77 13.63
N SER A 28 10.59 18.22 12.39
CA SER A 28 11.65 19.01 11.77
C SER A 28 11.05 20.07 10.86
N GLU A 29 11.76 21.19 10.70
CA GLU A 29 11.41 22.15 9.65
C GLU A 29 11.62 21.52 8.27
N HIS A 30 10.82 21.94 7.29
CA HIS A 30 10.96 21.46 5.92
C HIS A 30 12.22 22.04 5.28
N ASP A 31 13.16 21.18 4.91
CA ASP A 31 14.34 21.52 4.14
C ASP A 31 14.15 21.08 2.68
N PRO A 32 14.07 22.01 1.70
CA PRO A 32 13.85 21.67 0.30
C PRO A 32 15.04 20.94 -0.36
N THR A 33 16.20 20.89 0.30
CA THR A 33 17.35 20.10 -0.14
C THR A 33 17.28 18.63 0.30
N VAL A 34 16.37 18.31 1.21
CA VAL A 34 16.15 16.96 1.74
C VAL A 34 14.90 16.36 1.09
N PRO A 35 15.01 15.21 0.41
CA PRO A 35 13.85 14.51 -0.12
C PRO A 35 12.85 14.13 0.98
N PRO A 36 11.53 14.08 0.68
CA PRO A 36 10.53 13.57 1.62
C PRO A 36 10.89 12.17 2.13
N SER A 37 10.53 11.88 3.38
CA SER A 37 10.75 10.57 3.96
C SER A 37 10.00 9.48 3.18
N ASN A 38 10.61 8.31 3.04
CA ASN A 38 9.99 7.20 2.34
C ASN A 38 8.93 6.53 3.23
N ASP A 39 7.72 7.09 3.21
CA ASP A 39 6.56 6.61 3.96
C ASP A 39 5.88 5.38 3.33
N GLY A 40 6.54 4.72 2.37
CA GLY A 40 6.02 3.61 1.58
C GLY A 40 6.01 2.24 2.27
N LEU A 41 5.88 2.18 3.60
CA LEU A 41 5.83 0.93 4.35
C LEU A 41 4.39 0.40 4.40
N PHE A 42 4.10 -0.57 3.54
CA PHE A 42 2.80 -1.21 3.42
C PHE A 42 2.87 -2.72 3.69
N TRP A 43 1.79 -3.28 4.24
CA TRP A 43 1.66 -4.71 4.44
C TRP A 43 0.21 -5.17 4.32
N CYS A 44 0.02 -6.44 4.01
CA CYS A 44 -1.28 -7.10 4.08
C CYS A 44 -1.48 -7.70 5.47
N VAL A 45 -2.61 -7.41 6.12
CA VAL A 45 -2.93 -7.96 7.46
C VAL A 45 -3.11 -9.47 7.46
N PHE A 46 -3.53 -10.07 6.33
CA PHE A 46 -3.75 -11.52 6.22
C PHE A 46 -2.44 -12.31 6.14
N THR A 47 -1.49 -11.87 5.33
CA THR A 47 -0.19 -12.53 5.16
C THR A 47 0.85 -12.05 6.17
N GLN A 48 0.57 -10.93 6.83
CA GLN A 48 1.46 -10.25 7.78
C GLN A 48 2.82 -9.86 7.16
N ASN A 49 2.85 -9.59 5.87
CA ASN A 49 4.06 -9.19 5.14
C ASN A 49 3.73 -8.26 3.97
N CYS A 50 4.74 -7.85 3.21
CA CYS A 50 4.62 -6.90 2.09
C CYS A 50 4.02 -7.50 0.81
N ILE A 51 3.61 -8.76 0.83
CA ILE A 51 3.09 -9.54 -0.29
C ILE A 51 1.68 -10.02 0.05
N GLY A 52 0.72 -9.78 -0.85
CA GLY A 52 -0.64 -10.30 -0.73
C GLY A 52 -0.70 -11.82 -0.89
N PRO A 53 -1.84 -12.45 -0.55
CA PRO A 53 -2.00 -13.90 -0.71
C PRO A 53 -2.02 -14.36 -2.17
N ASP A 54 -2.09 -13.42 -3.12
CA ASP A 54 -1.97 -13.61 -4.56
C ASP A 54 -0.53 -13.45 -5.08
N GLY A 55 0.46 -13.30 -4.19
CA GLY A 55 1.87 -13.18 -4.54
C GLY A 55 2.29 -11.82 -5.07
N GLN A 56 1.38 -10.83 -5.12
CA GLN A 56 1.67 -9.48 -5.59
C GLN A 56 1.95 -8.52 -4.43
N LEU A 57 2.63 -7.41 -4.70
CA LEU A 57 2.91 -6.39 -3.68
C LEU A 57 1.64 -5.89 -3.00
N ALA A 58 1.74 -5.69 -1.69
CA ALA A 58 0.73 -5.04 -0.89
C ALA A 58 1.01 -3.53 -0.88
N GLU A 59 0.67 -2.82 -1.95
CA GLU A 59 0.85 -1.36 -2.07
C GLU A 59 -0.37 -0.73 -2.76
N PRO A 60 -0.68 0.57 -2.54
CA PRO A 60 -1.90 1.19 -3.06
C PRO A 60 -2.12 0.99 -4.56
N GLY A 61 -1.11 1.23 -5.40
CA GLY A 61 -1.25 1.07 -6.87
C GLY A 61 -1.66 -0.34 -7.31
N VAL A 62 -1.40 -1.36 -6.51
CA VAL A 62 -1.79 -2.75 -6.79
C VAL A 62 -3.03 -3.14 -5.97
N CYS A 63 -3.16 -2.66 -4.74
CA CYS A 63 -4.26 -2.94 -3.81
C CYS A 63 -5.52 -2.10 -4.07
N THR A 64 -5.67 -1.54 -5.26
CA THR A 64 -6.87 -0.82 -5.70
C THR A 64 -7.75 -1.60 -6.68
N SER A 65 -7.24 -2.68 -7.26
CA SER A 65 -8.01 -3.49 -8.21
C SER A 65 -8.85 -4.55 -7.50
N SER A 66 -10.17 -4.47 -7.68
CA SER A 66 -11.12 -5.49 -7.24
C SER A 66 -11.00 -6.82 -8.00
N GLU A 67 -10.25 -6.85 -9.11
CA GLU A 67 -9.99 -8.07 -9.88
C GLU A 67 -8.88 -8.94 -9.24
N ARG A 68 -8.19 -8.44 -8.21
CA ARG A 68 -7.21 -9.24 -7.49
C ARG A 68 -7.86 -10.37 -6.71
N ALA A 69 -7.23 -11.53 -6.75
CA ALA A 69 -7.70 -12.72 -6.06
C ALA A 69 -7.82 -12.53 -4.53
N CYS A 70 -7.07 -11.59 -3.95
CA CYS A 70 -7.06 -11.32 -2.50
C CYS A 70 -8.22 -10.43 -1.99
N TYR A 71 -9.05 -9.86 -2.88
CA TYR A 71 -10.05 -8.84 -2.56
C TYR A 71 -11.40 -9.39 -2.02
N GLY A 72 -11.44 -10.65 -1.60
CA GLY A 72 -12.67 -11.33 -1.19
C GLY A 72 -13.26 -12.28 -2.23
N GLY A 73 -12.57 -12.50 -3.34
CA GLY A 73 -12.85 -13.60 -4.27
C GLY A 73 -12.40 -14.95 -3.70
N ARG A 74 -13.12 -15.46 -2.69
CA ARG A 74 -13.03 -16.81 -2.13
C ARG A 74 -11.59 -17.33 -1.92
N HIS A 75 -11.10 -17.17 -0.69
CA HIS A 75 -10.17 -18.16 -0.13
C HIS A 75 -10.91 -19.51 -0.10
N GLN A 76 -10.80 -20.31 -1.17
CA GLN A 76 -11.18 -21.71 -1.14
C GLN A 76 -10.05 -22.46 -0.42
N SER A 77 -10.41 -22.99 0.75
CA SER A 77 -9.93 -24.22 1.40
C SER A 77 -8.48 -24.65 1.14
#